data_AF-A0A9W7XHG5-F1
#
_entry.id   AF-A0A9W7XHG5-F1
#
_cell.length_a   1.000
_cell.length_b   1.000
_cell.length_c   1.000
_cell.angle_alpha   90.00
_cell.angle_beta   90.00
_cell.angle_gamma   90.00
#
_symmetry.space_group_name_H-M   'P 1'
#
loop_
_entity.id
_entity.type
_entity.pdbx_description
1 polymer ?
#
loop_
_entity_poly.entity_id
_entity_poly.type
_entity_poly.pdbx_seq_one_letter_code
_entity_poly.pdbx_strand_id
1 'polypeptide(L)'
;MQICVRLSDSWNLLDQVDKTLCVLHPQHPKRTDLSRRIAVSDLATALFEVSPERYYPKIVVYGPKSITTSLNAKAKNIKNLWSSSRSARDNLQEALGIRLPEPQSFDQNDIRLECGICLSYDLDGDNPDQICTNDIYVI
;
A
#
# COMPACT_ATOMS: atom_id res chain seq x y z
N MET A 1 13.35 26.92 7.00
CA MET A 1 13.25 26.60 5.55
C MET A 1 13.26 25.08 5.25
N GLN A 2 13.97 24.24 6.01
CA GLN A 2 14.09 22.78 5.76
C GLN A 2 12.77 21.97 5.91
N ILE A 3 11.88 22.36 6.84
CA ILE A 3 10.63 21.62 7.10
C ILE A 3 9.67 21.71 5.90
N CYS A 4 9.57 22.89 5.27
CA CYS A 4 8.70 23.10 4.11
C CYS A 4 9.12 22.24 2.92
N VAL A 5 10.43 22.09 2.67
CA VAL A 5 10.97 21.28 1.55
C VAL A 5 10.66 19.79 1.75
N ARG A 6 10.81 19.25 2.97
CA ARG A 6 10.51 17.83 3.24
C ARG A 6 9.03 17.50 3.14
N LEU A 7 8.17 18.45 3.51
CA LEU A 7 6.72 18.32 3.32
C LEU A 7 6.35 18.38 1.83
N SER A 8 6.98 19.25 1.04
CA SER A 8 6.73 19.28 -0.40
C SER A 8 7.14 17.98 -1.10
N ASP A 9 8.28 17.39 -0.72
CA ASP A 9 8.70 16.10 -1.30
C ASP A 9 7.72 14.98 -0.96
N SER A 10 7.24 14.96 0.29
CA SER A 10 6.23 14.01 0.75
C SER A 10 4.93 14.16 -0.03
N TRP A 11 4.46 15.39 -0.23
CA TRP A 11 3.24 15.68 -0.99
C TRP A 11 3.38 15.39 -2.48
N ASN A 12 4.54 15.66 -3.07
CA ASN A 12 4.81 15.30 -4.47
C ASN A 12 4.78 13.79 -4.67
N LEU A 13 5.32 13.03 -3.70
CA LEU A 13 5.25 11.57 -3.73
C LEU A 13 3.80 11.07 -3.60
N LEU A 14 3.01 11.65 -2.70
CA LEU A 14 1.59 11.32 -2.56
C LEU A 14 0.80 11.66 -3.83
N ASP A 15 1.05 12.81 -4.45
CA ASP A 15 0.42 13.20 -5.72
C ASP A 15 0.78 12.23 -6.86
N GLN A 16 1.99 11.69 -6.84
CA GLN A 16 2.39 10.65 -7.79
C GLN A 16 1.68 9.33 -7.49
N VAL A 17 1.59 8.92 -6.24
CA VAL A 17 0.85 7.72 -5.82
C VAL A 17 -0.62 7.81 -6.25
N ASP A 18 -1.27 8.94 -5.98
CA ASP A 18 -2.69 9.17 -6.28
C ASP A 18 -2.98 9.15 -7.79
N LYS A 19 -2.01 9.57 -8.62
CA LYS A 19 -2.14 9.54 -10.09
C LYS A 19 -1.78 8.20 -10.71
N THR A 20 -0.84 7.49 -10.10
CA THR A 20 -0.24 6.32 -10.74
C THR A 20 -0.80 5.04 -10.16
N LEU A 21 -1.05 4.91 -8.86
CA LEU A 21 -1.45 3.66 -8.25
C LEU A 21 -2.97 3.56 -8.07
N CYS A 22 -3.46 2.32 -7.90
CA CYS A 22 -4.85 2.06 -7.56
C CYS A 22 -5.06 2.31 -6.06
N VAL A 23 -5.40 3.55 -5.69
CA VAL A 23 -5.66 3.95 -4.30
C VAL A 23 -7.08 3.53 -3.89
N LEU A 24 -7.18 2.83 -2.77
CA LEU A 24 -8.41 2.33 -2.18
C LEU A 24 -8.91 3.25 -1.04
N HIS A 25 -7.98 3.77 -0.25
CA HIS A 25 -8.31 4.63 0.89
C HIS A 25 -7.16 5.62 1.19
N PRO A 26 -7.47 6.86 1.61
CA PRO A 26 -8.79 7.48 1.59
C PRO A 26 -9.24 7.81 0.14
N GLN A 27 -10.55 7.82 -0.09
CA GLN A 27 -11.15 8.19 -1.38
C GLN A 27 -10.95 9.68 -1.71
N HIS A 28 -10.92 10.52 -0.67
CA HIS A 28 -10.75 11.97 -0.78
C HIS A 28 -9.54 12.41 0.05
N PRO A 29 -8.32 12.12 -0.43
CA PRO A 29 -7.11 12.37 0.34
C PRO A 29 -6.90 13.86 0.63
N LYS A 30 -6.58 14.16 1.88
CA LYS A 30 -6.15 15.48 2.35
C LYS A 30 -4.63 15.53 2.42
N ARG A 31 -4.07 16.74 2.46
CA ARG A 31 -2.62 16.95 2.64
C ARG A 31 -2.09 16.45 4.00
N THR A 32 -2.97 16.28 4.98
CA THR A 32 -2.67 15.68 6.28
C THR A 32 -2.61 14.16 6.24
N ASP A 33 -3.19 13.54 5.21
CA ASP A 33 -3.25 12.08 5.08
C ASP A 33 -1.94 11.61 4.44
N LEU A 34 -1.00 11.20 5.29
CA LEU A 34 0.34 10.77 4.86
C LEU A 34 0.41 9.27 4.52
N SER A 35 -0.72 8.61 4.39
CA SER A 35 -0.81 7.22 3.99
C SER A 35 -1.84 6.99 2.89
N ARG A 36 -1.63 5.92 2.12
CA ARG A 36 -2.56 5.41 1.11
C ARG A 36 -2.68 3.90 1.25
N ARG A 37 -3.91 3.40 1.26
CA ARG A 37 -4.20 1.99 1.00
C ARG A 37 -4.21 1.80 -0.51
N ILE A 38 -3.35 0.94 -1.03
CA ILE A 38 -3.22 0.66 -2.47
C ILE A 38 -3.53 -0.80 -2.78
N ALA A 39 -4.07 -1.06 -3.97
CA ALA A 39 -4.23 -2.41 -4.48
C ALA A 39 -2.86 -3.01 -4.87
N VAL A 40 -2.65 -4.27 -4.51
CA VAL A 40 -1.45 -5.05 -4.87
C VAL A 40 -1.84 -6.19 -5.81
N SER A 41 -2.95 -6.87 -5.51
CA SER A 41 -3.64 -7.82 -6.37
C SER A 41 -5.12 -7.89 -5.95
N ASP A 42 -5.91 -8.75 -6.58
CA ASP A 42 -7.29 -9.06 -6.15
C ASP A 42 -7.38 -9.58 -4.71
N LEU A 43 -6.35 -10.28 -4.23
CA LEU A 43 -6.26 -10.87 -2.88
C LEU A 43 -5.33 -10.12 -1.92
N ALA A 44 -4.75 -8.98 -2.33
CA ALA A 44 -3.79 -8.27 -1.49
C ALA A 44 -3.87 -6.76 -1.66
N THR A 45 -3.70 -6.05 -0.56
CA THR A 45 -3.59 -4.58 -0.51
C THR A 45 -2.37 -4.18 0.31
N ALA A 46 -1.91 -2.94 0.18
CA ALA A 46 -0.79 -2.44 0.95
C ALA A 46 -1.07 -1.07 1.55
N LEU A 47 -0.61 -0.86 2.78
CA LEU A 47 -0.51 0.45 3.39
C LEU A 47 0.83 1.08 2.98
N PHE A 48 0.75 2.16 2.23
CA PHE A 48 1.87 3.00 1.81
C PHE A 48 1.93 4.24 2.71
N GLU A 49 2.93 4.33 3.59
CA GLU A 49 3.08 5.44 4.56
C GLU A 49 4.29 6.32 4.23
N VAL A 50 4.04 7.60 3.98
CA VAL A 50 5.06 8.62 3.77
C VAL A 50 5.38 9.31 5.09
N SER A 51 6.66 9.66 5.28
CA SER A 51 7.10 10.44 6.43
C SER A 51 8.08 11.51 5.96
N PRO A 52 7.93 12.77 6.40
CA PRO A 52 8.90 13.82 6.10
C PRO A 52 10.31 13.56 6.65
N GLU A 53 10.46 12.57 7.52
CA GLU A 53 11.74 12.17 8.13
C GLU A 53 12.50 11.12 7.31
N ARG A 54 11.87 10.54 6.29
CA ARG A 54 12.45 9.47 5.46
C ARG A 54 12.30 9.80 3.98
N TYR A 55 13.31 9.43 3.19
CA TYR A 55 13.27 9.58 1.74
C TYR A 55 12.50 8.46 1.03
N TYR A 56 12.05 7.45 1.78
CA TYR A 56 11.34 6.27 1.28
C TYR A 56 10.08 5.99 2.13
N PRO A 57 9.04 5.40 1.54
CA PRO A 57 7.82 5.04 2.24
C PRO A 57 7.98 3.75 3.06
N LYS A 58 7.21 3.63 4.15
CA LYS A 58 7.01 2.34 4.81
C LYS A 58 5.85 1.62 4.11
N ILE A 59 6.05 0.35 3.79
CA ILE A 59 5.07 -0.48 3.08
C ILE A 59 4.72 -1.69 3.95
N VAL A 60 3.43 -1.95 4.13
CA VAL A 60 2.91 -3.16 4.80
C VAL A 60 1.83 -3.77 3.92
N VAL A 61 1.98 -5.04 3.56
CA VAL A 61 1.05 -5.78 2.69
C VAL A 61 0.11 -6.65 3.52
N TYR A 62 -1.18 -6.60 3.20
CA TYR A 62 -2.29 -7.28 3.85
C TYR A 62 -2.97 -8.22 2.85
N GLY A 63 -3.49 -9.34 3.36
CA GLY A 63 -4.02 -10.46 2.57
C GLY A 63 -3.49 -11.81 3.06
N PRO A 64 -3.82 -12.93 2.37
CA PRO A 64 -3.43 -14.27 2.77
C PRO A 64 -1.92 -14.40 3.05
N LYS A 65 -1.55 -15.15 4.11
CA LYS A 65 -0.13 -15.38 4.49
C LYS A 65 0.72 -15.93 3.33
N SER A 66 0.12 -16.75 2.47
CA SER A 66 0.77 -17.31 1.27
C SER A 66 1.26 -16.23 0.29
N ILE A 67 0.62 -15.07 0.28
CA ILE A 67 1.00 -13.91 -0.54
C ILE A 67 1.86 -12.93 0.27
N THR A 68 1.39 -12.56 1.46
CA THR A 68 1.97 -11.44 2.22
C THR A 68 3.33 -11.75 2.82
N THR A 69 3.67 -13.01 3.11
CA THR A 69 4.96 -13.36 3.75
C THR A 69 6.15 -12.94 2.88
N SER A 70 6.12 -13.31 1.60
CA SER A 70 7.20 -12.96 0.66
C SER A 70 7.23 -11.46 0.37
N LEU A 71 6.07 -10.85 0.14
CA LEU A 71 5.98 -9.42 -0.19
C LEU A 71 6.41 -8.53 0.98
N ASN A 72 6.02 -8.86 2.22
CA ASN A 72 6.45 -8.10 3.40
C ASN A 72 7.95 -8.30 3.70
N ALA A 73 8.52 -9.47 3.42
CA ALA A 73 9.97 -9.67 3.53
C ALA A 73 10.74 -8.77 2.55
N LYS A 74 10.23 -8.61 1.32
CA LYS A 74 10.78 -7.68 0.33
C LYS A 74 10.57 -6.21 0.72
N ALA A 75 9.35 -5.85 1.16
CA ALA A 75 8.99 -4.50 1.58
C ALA A 75 9.89 -3.96 2.71
N LYS A 76 10.32 -4.82 3.64
CA LYS A 76 11.29 -4.44 4.69
C LYS A 76 12.63 -3.91 4.14
N ASN A 77 12.99 -4.28 2.92
CA ASN A 77 14.23 -3.87 2.25
C ASN A 77 14.03 -2.72 1.25
N ILE A 78 12.83 -2.12 1.16
CA ILE A 78 12.50 -1.09 0.16
C ILE A 78 13.48 0.09 0.18
N LYS A 79 13.99 0.46 1.36
CA LYS A 79 14.96 1.55 1.53
C LYS A 79 16.22 1.36 0.67
N ASN A 80 16.62 0.13 0.37
CA ASN A 80 17.83 -0.17 -0.40
C ASN A 80 17.60 -0.02 -1.91
N LEU A 81 16.35 -0.03 -2.36
CA LEU A 81 15.95 -0.01 -3.78
C LEU A 81 15.24 1.28 -4.17
N TRP A 82 14.72 2.03 -3.19
CA TRP A 82 13.95 3.23 -3.43
C TRP A 82 14.82 4.37 -3.99
N SER A 83 14.44 4.89 -5.17
CA SER A 83 15.09 6.05 -5.78
C SER A 83 14.09 7.16 -6.09
N SER A 84 14.44 8.39 -5.71
CA SER A 84 13.66 9.60 -6.05
C SER A 84 13.69 9.93 -7.55
N SER A 85 14.62 9.36 -8.32
CA SER A 85 14.66 9.52 -9.78
C SER A 85 13.64 8.67 -10.53
N ARG A 86 12.95 7.76 -9.83
CA ARG A 86 11.97 6.83 -10.39
C ARG A 86 10.58 7.13 -9.90
N SER A 87 9.58 6.64 -10.64
CA SER A 87 8.20 6.75 -10.17
C SER A 87 7.94 5.85 -8.96
N ALA A 88 6.97 6.23 -8.13
CA ALA A 88 6.48 5.42 -7.03
C ALA A 88 6.06 4.01 -7.49
N ARG A 89 5.37 3.90 -8.65
CA ARG A 89 5.05 2.60 -9.27
C ARG A 89 6.32 1.80 -9.54
N ASP A 90 7.28 2.37 -10.27
CA ASP A 90 8.48 1.62 -10.67
C ASP A 90 9.27 1.14 -9.46
N ASN A 91 9.42 2.00 -8.45
CA ASN A 91 10.07 1.63 -7.19
C ASN A 91 9.35 0.47 -6.51
N LEU A 92 8.02 0.53 -6.40
CA LEU A 92 7.24 -0.54 -5.75
C LEU A 92 7.28 -1.85 -6.54
N GLN A 93 7.13 -1.79 -7.86
CA GLN A 93 7.16 -2.99 -8.70
C GLN A 93 8.51 -3.69 -8.62
N GLU A 94 9.61 -2.94 -8.63
CA GLU A 94 10.95 -3.51 -8.45
C GLU A 94 11.14 -4.05 -7.03
N ALA A 95 10.82 -3.26 -6.01
CA ALA A 95 11.02 -3.66 -4.62
C ALA A 95 10.22 -4.91 -4.24
N LEU A 96 8.97 -4.99 -4.69
CA LEU A 96 8.08 -6.13 -4.42
C LEU A 96 8.25 -7.27 -5.44
N GLY A 97 8.86 -7.00 -6.60
CA GLY A 97 9.03 -7.95 -7.69
C GLY A 97 7.70 -8.44 -8.27
N ILE A 98 6.74 -7.52 -8.44
CA ILE A 98 5.39 -7.78 -8.96
C ILE A 98 4.99 -6.68 -9.95
N ARG A 99 3.97 -6.95 -10.76
CA ARG A 99 3.25 -5.91 -11.51
C ARG A 99 2.06 -5.44 -10.69
N LEU A 100 1.93 -4.13 -10.53
CA LEU A 100 0.79 -3.54 -9.83
C LEU A 100 -0.39 -3.37 -10.77
N PRO A 101 -1.63 -3.38 -10.27
CA PRO A 101 -2.81 -3.08 -11.08
C PRO A 101 -2.74 -1.68 -11.73
N GLU A 102 -3.35 -1.56 -12.91
CA GLU A 102 -3.42 -0.30 -13.66
C GLU A 102 -4.70 0.47 -13.30
N PRO A 103 -4.63 1.76 -12.90
CA PRO A 103 -5.81 2.52 -12.45
C PRO A 103 -6.92 2.63 -13.49
N GLN A 104 -6.57 2.61 -14.78
CA GLN A 104 -7.52 2.75 -15.88
C GLN A 104 -8.46 1.55 -16.01
N SER A 105 -8.04 0.39 -15.50
CA SER A 105 -8.75 -0.87 -15.64
C SER A 105 -9.12 -1.49 -14.29
N PHE A 106 -8.95 -0.74 -13.20
CA PHE A 106 -9.13 -1.25 -11.84
C PHE A 106 -10.48 -0.80 -11.27
N ASP A 107 -11.34 -1.75 -10.96
CA ASP A 107 -12.51 -1.53 -10.13
C ASP A 107 -12.17 -1.92 -8.68
N GLN A 108 -12.62 -1.13 -7.70
CA GLN A 108 -12.46 -1.51 -6.29
C GLN A 108 -13.18 -2.84 -5.98
N ASN A 109 -14.23 -3.17 -6.73
CA ASN A 109 -14.90 -4.48 -6.65
C ASN A 109 -14.01 -5.65 -7.11
N ASP A 110 -12.89 -5.39 -7.79
CA ASP A 110 -11.92 -6.43 -8.14
C ASP A 110 -11.15 -6.93 -6.91
N ILE A 111 -11.20 -6.20 -5.79
CA ILE A 111 -10.65 -6.64 -4.51
C ILE A 111 -11.57 -7.69 -3.89
N ARG A 112 -11.07 -8.92 -3.79
CA ARG A 112 -11.74 -10.07 -3.18
C ARG A 112 -11.38 -10.24 -1.70
N LEU A 113 -10.96 -9.15 -1.06
CA LEU A 113 -10.75 -9.08 0.38
C LEU A 113 -11.99 -8.46 1.00
N GLU A 114 -12.78 -9.24 1.69
CA GLU A 114 -13.93 -8.75 2.43
C GLU A 114 -13.82 -9.17 3.90
N CYS A 115 -14.36 -8.36 4.79
CA CYS A 115 -14.53 -8.75 6.18
C CYS A 115 -15.52 -9.92 6.26
N GLY A 116 -15.10 -11.05 6.85
CA GLY A 116 -15.97 -12.22 7.04
C GLY A 116 -17.14 -12.02 8.01
N ILE A 117 -17.28 -10.82 8.60
CA ILE A 117 -18.37 -10.46 9.52
C ILE A 117 -19.39 -9.57 8.83
N CYS A 118 -18.95 -8.47 8.21
CA CYS A 118 -19.84 -7.50 7.58
C CYS A 118 -19.95 -7.64 6.05
N LEU A 119 -19.17 -8.52 5.42
CA LEU A 119 -19.13 -8.75 3.97
C LEU A 119 -18.83 -7.47 3.17
N SER A 120 -18.02 -6.58 3.76
CA SER A 120 -17.54 -5.36 3.10
C SER A 120 -16.03 -5.27 3.19
N TYR A 121 -15.41 -4.67 2.17
CA TYR A 121 -13.99 -4.29 2.19
C TYR A 121 -13.75 -2.98 2.99
N ASP A 122 -14.71 -2.06 2.96
CA ASP A 122 -14.64 -0.79 3.68
C ASP A 122 -15.92 -0.60 4.49
N LEU A 123 -15.78 -0.38 5.80
CA LEU A 123 -16.89 -0.04 6.68
C LEU A 123 -16.46 1.15 7.53
N ASP A 124 -16.98 2.34 7.22
CA ASP A 124 -16.65 3.60 7.90
C ASP A 124 -15.13 3.90 7.97
N GLY A 125 -14.38 3.49 6.95
CA GLY A 125 -12.93 3.66 6.87
C GLY A 125 -12.11 2.55 7.52
N ASP A 126 -12.74 1.54 8.12
CA ASP A 126 -12.07 0.31 8.55
C ASP A 126 -11.97 -0.69 7.40
N ASN A 127 -10.82 -1.36 7.28
CA ASN A 127 -10.55 -2.40 6.29
C ASN A 127 -10.28 -3.76 6.97
N PRO A 128 -10.48 -4.90 6.27
CA PRO A 128 -10.28 -6.25 6.83
C PRO A 128 -8.79 -6.60 7.01
N ASP A 129 -8.14 -5.92 7.96
CA ASP A 129 -6.71 -6.08 8.27
C ASP A 129 -6.44 -7.16 9.32
N GLN A 130 -7.50 -7.62 9.99
CA GLN A 130 -7.44 -8.70 10.98
C GLN A 130 -7.44 -10.05 10.27
N ILE A 131 -6.34 -10.79 10.42
CA ILE A 131 -6.16 -12.10 9.80
C ILE A 131 -5.93 -13.13 10.89
N CYS A 132 -6.62 -14.26 10.83
CA CYS A 132 -6.42 -15.34 11.78
C CYS A 132 -5.04 -15.99 11.64
N THR A 133 -4.42 -16.35 12.76
CA THR A 133 -3.31 -17.29 12.80
C THR A 133 -3.91 -18.69 12.78
N ASN A 134 -4.22 -19.21 11.59
CA ASN A 134 -4.64 -20.60 11.45
C ASN A 134 -3.40 -21.50 11.57
N ASP A 135 -2.83 -21.54 12.76
CA ASP A 135 -1.70 -22.40 13.08
C ASP A 135 -2.26 -23.81 13.24
N ILE A 136 -2.10 -24.62 12.20
CA ILE A 136 -2.44 -26.05 12.27
C ILE A 136 -1.45 -26.65 13.25
N TYR A 137 -1.87 -26.81 14.51
CA TYR A 137 -1.21 -27.72 15.41
C TYR A 137 -1.35 -29.11 14.81
N VAL A 138 -0.26 -29.60 14.22
CA VAL A 138 -0.11 -31.03 13.91
C VAL A 138 0.02 -31.72 15.26
N ILE A 139 -1.11 -32.21 15.77
CA ILE A 139 -1.18 -33.16 16.89
C ILE A 139 -0.75 -34.55 16.43
#